data_AF-A0AA88KVR4-F1
#
_entry.id   AF-A0AA88KVR4-F1
#
_cell.length_a   1.000
_cell.length_b   1.000
_cell.length_c   1.000
_cell.angle_alpha   90.00
_cell.angle_beta   90.00
_cell.angle_gamma   90.00
#
_symmetry.space_group_name_H-M   'P 1'
#
loop_
_entity.id
_entity.type
_entity.pdbx_description
1 polymer ?
#
loop_
_entity_poly.entity_id
_entity_poly.type
_entity_poly.pdbx_seq_one_letter_code
_entity_poly.pdbx_strand_id
1 'polypeptide(L)' 'MNQLSKTEQVLKEMRQYLIDILVLSEIRWTGNGLEKFSDGYVMAFSGHPSVHRAGVGLL' A
#
# COMPACT_ATOMS: atom_id res chain seq x y z
N MET A 1 3.58 -7.78 10.35
CA MET A 1 4.83 -8.17 9.62
C MET A 1 4.62 -8.63 8.17
N ASN A 2 3.43 -9.04 7.69
CA ASN A 2 3.26 -9.56 6.30
C ASN A 2 2.78 -8.53 5.25
N GLN A 3 2.43 -7.31 5.69
CA GLN A 3 1.88 -6.24 4.85
C GLN A 3 3.00 -5.40 4.21
N LEU A 4 3.98 -5.00 5.01
CA LEU A 4 5.14 -4.22 4.58
C LEU A 4 5.96 -4.93 3.50
N SER A 5 6.21 -6.23 3.66
CA SER A 5 6.98 -7.02 2.68
C SER A 5 6.31 -7.09 1.31
N LYS A 6 4.97 -7.10 1.25
CA LYS A 6 4.24 -7.06 -0.02
C LYS A 6 4.24 -5.67 -0.64
N THR A 7 4.10 -4.62 0.18
CA THR A 7 4.21 -3.24 -0.32
C THR A 7 5.60 -2.93 -0.86
N GLU A 8 6.66 -3.43 -0.24
CA GLU A 8 8.03 -3.29 -0.76
C GLU A 8 8.19 -3.94 -2.14
N GLN A 9 7.53 -5.07 -2.39
CA GLN A 9 7.52 -5.70 -3.72
C GLN A 9 6.78 -4.82 -4.74
N VAL A 10 5.63 -4.25 -4.37
CA VAL A 10 4.89 -3.31 -5.24
C VAL A 10 5.73 -2.07 -5.55
N LEU A 11 6.36 -1.46 -4.54
CA LEU A 11 7.23 -0.31 -4.70
C LEU A 11 8.43 -0.63 -5.61
N LYS A 12 8.96 -1.86 -5.55
CA LYS A 12 10.02 -2.30 -6.48
C LYS A 12 9.55 -2.28 -7.92
N GLU A 13 8.36 -2.81 -8.21
CA GLU A 13 7.80 -2.78 -9.57
C GLU A 13 7.49 -1.35 -10.01
N MET A 14 6.94 -0.50 -9.12
CA MET A 14 6.70 0.92 -9.42
C MET A 14 7.99 1.63 -9.85
N ARG A 15 9.09 1.43 -9.11
CA ARG A 15 10.41 1.96 -9.48
C ARG A 15 10.90 1.42 -10.82
N GLN A 16 10.75 0.11 -11.05
CA GLN A 16 11.19 -0.54 -12.29
C GLN A 16 10.45 0.00 -13.52
N TYR A 17 9.16 0.29 -13.39
CA TYR A 17 8.32 0.77 -14.49
C TYR A 17 8.10 2.28 -14.48
N LEU A 18 8.79 3.03 -13.62
CA LEU A 18 8.64 4.48 -13.47
C LEU A 18 7.19 4.92 -13.25
N ILE A 19 6.48 4.19 -12.38
CA ILE A 19 5.10 4.52 -11.99
C ILE A 19 5.17 5.52 -10.83
N ASP A 20 4.63 6.71 -11.06
CA ASP A 20 4.58 7.76 -10.04
C ASP A 20 3.42 7.58 -9.05
N ILE A 21 2.28 7.04 -9.51
CA ILE A 21 1.07 6.86 -8.71
C ILE A 21 0.41 5.52 -9.05
N LEU A 22 0.09 4.73 -8.02
CA LEU A 22 -0.64 3.47 -8.16
C LEU A 22 -1.82 3.40 -7.19
N VAL A 23 -3.02 3.15 -7.74
CA VAL A 23 -4.21 2.88 -6.93
C VAL A 23 -4.46 1.38 -6.88
N LEU A 24 -4.55 0.83 -5.67
CA LEU A 24 -4.80 -0.57 -5.40
C LEU A 24 -6.18 -0.75 -4.79
N SER A 25 -6.91 -1.76 -5.28
CA SER A 25 -8.10 -2.30 -4.64
C SER A 25 -7.76 -3.62 -3.95
N GLU A 26 -8.62 -4.05 -3.02
CA GLU A 26 -8.48 -5.33 -2.31
C GLU A 26 -7.13 -5.49 -1.58
N ILE A 27 -6.61 -4.40 -1.00
CA ILE A 27 -5.36 -4.46 -0.22
C ILE A 27 -5.51 -5.34 1.03
N ARG A 28 -6.75 -5.49 1.55
CA ARG A 28 -7.10 -6.32 2.72
C ARG A 28 -6.35 -5.96 4.00
N TRP A 29 -5.91 -4.71 4.10
CA TRP A 29 -5.35 -4.16 5.32
C TRP A 29 -6.48 -3.78 6.27
N THR A 30 -6.20 -3.83 7.56
CA THR A 30 -7.12 -3.35 8.58
C THR A 30 -6.79 -1.93 9.00
N GLY A 31 -7.81 -1.19 9.41
CA GLY A 31 -7.68 0.21 9.80
C GLY A 31 -7.36 1.14 8.63
N ASN A 32 -7.02 2.39 8.96
CA ASN A 32 -6.67 3.42 8.00
C ASN A 32 -5.40 4.14 8.44
N GLY A 33 -4.65 4.67 7.49
CA GLY A 33 -3.39 5.32 7.83
C GLY A 33 -2.67 5.91 6.64
N LEU A 34 -1.54 6.54 6.96
CA LEU A 34 -0.58 7.06 6.00
C LEU A 34 0.80 6.58 6.42
N GLU A 35 1.48 5.89 5.53
CA GLU A 35 2.81 5.33 5.73
C GLU A 35 3.79 5.96 4.74
N LYS A 36 4.94 6.39 5.23
CA LYS A 36 6.01 6.98 4.41
C LYS A 36 7.16 5.99 4.30
N PHE A 37 7.61 5.75 3.09
CA PHE A 37 8.75 4.88 2.82
C PHE A 37 10.04 5.71 2.69
N SER A 38 11.18 5.07 2.95
CA SER A 38 12.50 5.72 2.96
C SER A 38 12.92 6.31 1.60
N ASP A 39 12.33 5.83 0.53
CA ASP A 39 12.55 6.25 -0.85
C ASP A 39 11.58 7.34 -1.33
N GLY A 40 10.75 7.87 -0.43
CA GLY A 40 9.89 9.03 -0.71
C GLY A 40 8.47 8.69 -1.14
N TYR A 41 8.15 7.41 -1.42
CA TYR A 41 6.78 6.99 -1.66
C TYR A 41 5.92 7.11 -0.40
N VAL A 42 4.62 7.31 -0.59
CA VAL A 42 3.65 7.47 0.49
C VAL A 42 2.44 6.59 0.22
N MET A 43 2.16 5.66 1.12
CA MET A 43 0.93 4.86 1.08
C MET A 43 -0.15 5.51 1.94
N ALA A 44 -1.20 6.04 1.33
CA ALA A 44 -2.45 6.32 2.00
C ALA A 44 -3.38 5.12 1.84
N PHE A 45 -3.92 4.59 2.94
CA PHE A 45 -4.79 3.43 2.88
C PHE A 45 -6.03 3.55 3.76
N SER A 46 -7.10 2.92 3.28
CA SER A 46 -8.36 2.77 4.01
C SER A 46 -8.80 1.32 3.92
N GLY A 47 -8.78 0.65 5.06
CA GLY A 47 -9.10 -0.75 5.25
C GLY A 47 -10.25 -0.95 6.23
N HIS A 48 -10.71 -2.19 6.35
CA HIS A 48 -11.78 -2.52 7.27
C HIS A 48 -11.27 -2.47 8.74
N PRO A 49 -12.07 -2.03 9.73
CA PRO A 49 -11.57 -1.78 11.09
C PRO A 49 -10.85 -2.96 11.76
N SER A 50 -11.31 -4.19 11.54
CA SER A 50 -10.82 -5.38 12.27
C SER A 50 -10.72 -6.67 11.44
N VAL A 51 -11.05 -6.64 10.15
CA VAL A 51 -11.14 -7.85 9.30
C VAL A 51 -10.34 -7.62 8.03
N HIS A 52 -9.53 -8.58 7.61
CA HIS A 52 -8.73 -8.49 6.38
C HIS A 52 -9.57 -8.70 5.10
N ARG A 53 -10.50 -7.78 4.83
CA ARG A 53 -11.38 -7.79 3.65
C ARG A 53 -11.46 -6.40 3.03
N ALA A 54 -11.72 -6.37 1.71
CA ALA A 54 -11.84 -5.14 0.94
C ALA A 54 -10.64 -4.20 1.14
N GLY A 55 -10.86 -2.89 1.06
CA GLY A 55 -9.87 -1.86 1.30
C GLY A 55 -9.21 -1.34 0.04
N VAL A 56 -8.70 -0.12 0.12
CA VAL A 56 -8.04 0.60 -0.96
C VAL A 56 -6.73 1.22 -0.49
N GLY A 57 -5.77 1.32 -1.39
CA GLY A 57 -4.50 1.99 -1.18
C GLY A 57 -4.16 2.91 -2.34
N LEU A 58 -3.55 4.04 -2.02
CA LEU A 58 -2.91 4.96 -2.96
C LEU A 58 -1.43 4.98 -2.59
N LEU A 59 -0.57 4.59 -3.53
CA LEU A 59 0.89 4.56 -3.42
C LEU A 59 1.51 5.56 -4.38
#